data_AF-A0A0P7B5E1-F1
#
_entry.id   AF-A0A0P7B5E1-F1
#
_cell.length_a   1.000
_cell.length_b   1.000
_cell.length_c   1.000
_cell.angle_alpha   90.00
_cell.angle_beta   90.00
_cell.angle_gamma   90.00
#
_symmetry.space_group_name_H-M   'P 1'
#
loop_
_entity.id
_entity.type
_entity.pdbx_description
1 polymer ?
#
loop_
_entity_poly.entity_id
_entity_poly.type
_entity_poly.pdbx_seq_one_letter_code
_entity_poly.pdbx_strand_id
1 'polypeptide(L)'
;MVHATNRRLPILGLLDFDPDGVNILKCYRYGSQRLAHEANARTPAMRWLGIKCRQLMRIPGVESTSLQNHDTASDESSQNSSLTLNTVRTSVSSTSCQDPITYLSSRDRRAAESALRVMLSSFPGEMEATEMIRELQVMLKLGVKAEIEWLDESGNLCQWLDQEISFALS
;
A
#
# COMPACT_ATOMS: atom_id res chain seq x y z
N MET A 1 -35.43 -14.48 27.22
CA MET A 1 -34.02 -14.88 27.02
C MET A 1 -33.64 -14.54 25.58
N VAL A 2 -33.27 -13.28 25.33
CA VAL A 2 -32.87 -12.81 24.00
C VAL A 2 -31.49 -13.38 23.71
N HIS A 3 -31.39 -14.28 22.74
CA HIS A 3 -30.12 -14.73 22.21
C HIS A 3 -29.46 -13.50 21.58
N ALA A 4 -28.41 -12.98 22.21
CA ALA A 4 -27.55 -12.00 21.57
C ALA A 4 -26.92 -12.67 20.35
N THR A 5 -27.51 -12.47 19.17
CA THR A 5 -26.88 -12.81 17.90
C THR A 5 -25.58 -12.04 17.83
N ASN A 6 -24.48 -12.71 18.14
CA ASN A 6 -23.13 -12.18 18.10
C ASN A 6 -22.78 -11.98 16.62
N ARG A 7 -23.24 -10.86 16.04
CA ARG A 7 -22.94 -10.50 14.67
C ARG A 7 -21.49 -10.02 14.62
N ARG A 8 -20.60 -10.92 14.20
CA ARG A 8 -19.20 -10.60 13.97
C ARG A 8 -19.10 -9.83 12.65
N LEU A 9 -19.18 -8.50 12.73
CA LEU A 9 -19.05 -7.63 11.57
C LEU A 9 -17.59 -7.67 11.07
N PRO A 10 -17.36 -7.90 9.77
CA PRO A 10 -16.03 -7.82 9.20
C PRO A 10 -15.53 -6.37 9.26
N ILE A 11 -14.27 -6.18 9.65
CA ILE A 11 -13.65 -4.86 9.71
C ILE A 11 -12.53 -4.83 8.67
N LEU A 12 -12.63 -3.88 7.75
CA LEU A 12 -11.71 -3.71 6.62
C LEU A 12 -11.01 -2.35 6.75
N GLY A 13 -9.68 -2.36 6.63
CA GLY A 13 -8.86 -1.15 6.66
C GLY A 13 -8.47 -0.68 5.27
N LEU A 14 -9.01 0.46 4.85
CA LEU A 14 -8.53 1.21 3.68
C LEU A 14 -7.35 2.07 4.12
N LEU A 15 -6.14 1.70 3.68
CA LEU A 15 -4.87 2.26 4.16
C LEU A 15 -3.89 2.41 2.98
N ASP A 16 -2.99 3.37 3.09
CA ASP A 16 -1.95 3.66 2.09
C ASP A 16 -0.97 2.50 1.92
N PHE A 17 -0.38 2.40 0.73
CA PHE A 17 0.74 1.51 0.46
C PHE A 17 2.04 2.18 0.90
N ASP A 18 2.19 2.36 2.21
CA ASP A 18 3.39 2.93 2.82
C ASP A 18 3.68 2.30 4.20
N PRO A 19 4.84 2.59 4.82
CA PRO A 19 5.20 2.00 6.11
C PRO A 19 4.28 2.43 7.26
N ASP A 20 3.70 3.63 7.19
CA ASP A 20 2.84 4.17 8.23
C ASP A 20 1.46 3.50 8.17
N GLY A 21 0.89 3.28 6.99
CA GLY A 21 -0.31 2.49 6.74
C GLY A 21 -0.21 1.07 7.29
N VAL A 22 0.92 0.38 7.05
CA VAL A 22 1.17 -0.94 7.65
C VAL A 22 1.22 -0.87 9.18
N ASN A 23 1.86 0.17 9.75
CA ASN A 23 1.92 0.33 11.20
C ASN A 23 0.56 0.64 11.81
N ILE A 24 -0.31 1.37 11.12
CA ILE A 24 -1.70 1.61 11.55
C ILE A 24 -2.44 0.27 11.62
N LEU A 25 -2.38 -0.54 10.57
CA LEU A 25 -3.00 -1.87 10.55
C LEU A 25 -2.50 -2.74 11.70
N LYS A 26 -1.18 -2.81 11.88
CA LYS A 26 -0.54 -3.54 12.98
C LYS A 26 -1.06 -3.07 14.33
N CYS A 27 -1.16 -1.75 14.55
CA CYS A 27 -1.63 -1.19 15.81
C CYS A 27 -3.07 -1.59 16.13
N TYR A 28 -3.98 -1.52 15.17
CA TYR A 28 -5.37 -1.93 15.40
C TYR A 28 -5.49 -3.45 15.59
N ARG A 29 -4.72 -4.24 14.84
CA ARG A 29 -4.84 -5.70 14.87
C ARG A 29 -4.17 -6.32 16.11
N TYR A 30 -2.95 -5.89 16.42
CA TYR A 30 -2.09 -6.49 17.44
C TYR A 30 -1.93 -5.63 18.69
N GLY A 31 -2.37 -4.37 18.64
CA GLY A 31 -2.15 -3.38 19.68
C GLY A 31 -0.81 -2.64 19.50
N SER A 32 -0.60 -1.66 20.37
CA SER A 32 0.69 -0.98 20.54
C SER A 32 0.99 -0.81 22.03
N GLN A 33 2.25 -0.59 22.40
CA GLN A 33 2.62 -0.28 23.79
C GLN A 33 1.88 0.96 24.32
N ARG A 34 1.58 1.93 23.45
CA ARG A 34 0.85 3.15 23.83
C ARG A 34 -0.63 2.91 24.14
N LEU A 35 -1.20 1.82 23.63
CA LEU A 35 -2.58 1.37 23.90
C LEU A 35 -2.61 0.12 24.82
N ALA A 36 -1.55 -0.13 25.60
CA ALA A 36 -1.47 -1.32 26.45
C ALA A 36 -2.63 -1.42 27.45
N HIS A 37 -3.23 -0.29 27.84
CA HIS A 37 -4.38 -0.22 28.75
C HIS A 37 -5.75 -0.41 28.05
N GLU A 38 -5.78 -0.41 26.72
CA GLU A 38 -6.99 -0.52 25.90
C GLU A 38 -7.02 -1.87 25.14
N ALA A 39 -6.95 -2.98 25.87
CA ALA A 39 -7.00 -4.32 25.27
C ALA A 39 -8.27 -4.56 24.43
N ASN A 40 -9.37 -3.86 24.76
CA ASN A 40 -10.66 -3.93 24.07
C ASN A 40 -10.70 -3.15 22.74
N ALA A 41 -9.70 -2.31 22.45
CA ALA A 41 -9.63 -1.56 21.19
C ALA A 41 -9.01 -2.40 20.04
N ARG A 42 -8.48 -3.59 20.35
CA ARG A 42 -7.90 -4.48 19.35
C ARG A 42 -8.99 -5.03 18.44
N THR A 43 -8.64 -5.11 17.16
CA THR A 43 -9.49 -5.69 16.12
C THR A 43 -8.73 -6.82 15.42
N PRO A 44 -8.58 -8.00 16.04
CA PRO A 44 -7.80 -9.09 15.46
C PRO A 44 -8.36 -9.63 14.14
N ALA A 45 -9.62 -9.33 13.81
CA ALA A 45 -10.24 -9.71 12.55
C ALA A 45 -10.09 -8.63 11.44
N MET A 46 -9.38 -7.52 11.72
CA MET A 46 -9.22 -6.42 10.77
C MET A 46 -8.32 -6.83 9.60
N ARG A 47 -8.82 -6.71 8.37
CA ARG A 47 -8.08 -7.09 7.15
C ARG A 47 -7.67 -5.85 6.37
N TRP A 48 -6.53 -5.93 5.68
CA TRP A 48 -6.08 -4.85 4.80
C TRP A 48 -6.86 -4.89 3.49
N LEU A 49 -7.61 -3.83 3.22
CA LEU A 49 -8.34 -3.62 1.96
C LEU A 49 -7.61 -2.65 1.02
N GLY A 50 -6.88 -1.67 1.58
CA GLY A 50 -6.23 -0.60 0.82
C GLY A 50 -5.20 -1.04 -0.22
N ILE A 51 -4.47 -0.08 -0.80
CA ILE A 51 -3.62 -0.33 -1.97
C ILE A 51 -2.57 -1.40 -1.64
N LYS A 52 -2.53 -2.45 -2.46
CA LYS A 52 -1.53 -3.52 -2.39
C LYS A 52 -0.66 -3.51 -3.65
N CYS A 53 0.46 -4.21 -3.58
CA CYS A 53 1.36 -4.40 -4.71
C CYS A 53 0.67 -4.94 -5.98
N ARG A 54 -0.40 -5.74 -5.82
CA ARG A 54 -1.15 -6.29 -6.96
C ARG A 54 -1.81 -5.20 -7.81
N GLN A 55 -2.33 -4.14 -7.17
CA GLN A 55 -2.89 -3.01 -7.92
C GLN A 55 -1.78 -2.18 -8.57
N LEU A 56 -0.64 -2.03 -7.91
CA LEU A 56 0.52 -1.32 -8.46
C LEU A 56 1.02 -1.92 -9.78
N MET A 57 1.05 -3.25 -9.88
CA MET A 57 1.48 -3.97 -11.09
C MET A 57 0.47 -3.89 -12.24
N ARG A 58 -0.78 -3.47 -11.98
CA ARG A 58 -1.85 -3.38 -12.98
C ARG A 58 -1.92 -2.01 -13.66
N ILE A 59 -1.12 -1.04 -13.21
CA ILE A 59 -1.03 0.30 -13.81
C ILE A 59 -0.30 0.18 -15.16
N PRO A 60 -0.96 0.48 -16.30
CA PRO A 60 -0.32 0.44 -17.61
C PRO A 60 0.86 1.41 -17.65
N GLY A 61 2.08 0.89 -17.83
CA GLY A 61 3.33 1.68 -17.81
C GLY A 61 4.48 1.02 -17.03
N VAL A 62 4.19 0.06 -16.14
CA VAL A 62 5.22 -0.76 -15.45
C VAL A 62 5.62 -2.01 -16.28
N GLU A 63 4.77 -2.43 -17.22
CA GLU A 63 5.10 -3.48 -18.19
C GLU A 63 5.77 -2.89 -19.43
N SER A 64 7.06 -2.56 -19.35
CA SER A 64 8.02 -2.50 -20.49
C SER A 64 9.40 -2.03 -20.02
N THR A 65 10.12 -2.86 -19.27
CA THR A 65 11.59 -2.81 -19.25
C THR A 65 12.14 -4.15 -19.73
N SER A 66 11.68 -4.60 -20.89
CA SER A 66 12.44 -5.55 -21.70
C SER A 66 13.69 -4.84 -22.22
N LEU A 67 14.85 -5.25 -21.73
CA LEU A 67 16.18 -4.84 -22.20
C LEU A 67 16.27 -5.03 -23.73
N GLN A 68 16.09 -3.95 -24.49
CA GLN A 68 16.64 -3.85 -25.83
C GLN A 68 17.95 -3.08 -25.71
N ASN A 69 19.04 -3.83 -25.66
CA ASN A 69 20.37 -3.33 -25.93
C ASN A 69 20.37 -2.80 -27.38
N HIS A 70 20.54 -1.49 -27.55
CA HIS A 70 21.09 -0.96 -28.78
C HIS A 70 22.20 0.01 -28.42
N ASP A 71 23.43 -0.42 -28.67
CA ASP A 71 24.63 0.40 -28.59
C ASP A 71 24.45 1.66 -29.45
N THR A 72 24.66 2.83 -28.88
CA THR A 72 25.25 3.98 -29.59
C THR A 72 25.79 4.99 -28.59
N ALA A 73 27.08 5.31 -28.74
CA ALA A 73 27.85 6.23 -27.93
C ALA A 73 27.41 7.69 -28.13
N SER A 74 27.31 8.45 -27.05
CA SER A 74 28.03 9.74 -26.80
C SER A 74 27.27 10.67 -25.84
N ASP A 75 28.07 11.31 -24.99
CA ASP A 75 27.87 12.59 -24.28
C ASP A 75 27.20 12.66 -22.90
N GLU A 76 28.00 13.22 -21.99
CA GLU A 76 27.71 13.60 -20.61
C GLU A 76 26.72 14.76 -20.51
N SER A 77 25.74 14.65 -19.61
CA SER A 77 25.51 15.69 -18.59
C SER A 77 24.57 15.15 -17.50
N SER A 78 24.98 15.35 -16.26
CA SER A 78 24.25 14.98 -15.05
C SER A 78 22.89 15.69 -14.98
N GLN A 79 21.80 14.93 -15.07
CA GLN A 79 20.47 15.39 -14.67
C GLN A 79 19.76 14.29 -13.88
N ASN A 80 19.27 14.68 -12.71
CA ASN A 80 18.62 13.82 -11.72
C ASN A 80 17.48 13.02 -12.36
N SER A 81 17.49 11.70 -12.17
CA SER A 81 16.50 10.75 -12.69
C SER A 81 15.16 10.89 -11.96
N SER A 82 14.38 11.90 -12.34
CA SER A 82 12.93 11.91 -12.10
C SER A 82 12.28 11.07 -13.20
N LEU A 83 11.82 9.87 -12.84
CA LEU A 83 10.94 9.11 -13.71
C LEU A 83 9.55 9.75 -13.68
N THR A 84 9.34 10.78 -14.50
CA THR A 84 8.00 11.31 -14.77
C THR A 84 7.29 10.36 -15.72
N LEU A 85 6.24 9.69 -15.23
CA LEU A 85 5.37 8.87 -16.05
C LEU A 85 4.45 9.80 -16.85
N ASN A 86 4.82 10.08 -18.10
CA ASN A 86 4.01 10.87 -19.02
C ASN A 86 2.70 10.13 -19.36
N THR A 87 1.68 10.31 -18.51
CA THR A 87 0.30 10.02 -18.87
C THR A 87 -0.12 11.05 -19.93
N VAL A 88 -0.51 10.56 -21.10
CA VAL A 88 -1.00 11.37 -22.23
C VAL A 88 -2.13 12.28 -21.76
N ARG A 89 -1.83 13.58 -21.65
CA ARG A 89 -2.75 14.63 -21.24
C ARG A 89 -3.76 14.88 -22.35
N THR A 90 -5.05 14.69 -22.06
CA THR A 90 -6.10 15.48 -22.69
C THR A 90 -6.94 16.17 -21.62
N SER A 91 -6.89 17.51 -21.66
CA SER A 91 -7.88 18.46 -21.12
C SER A 91 -7.78 18.90 -19.65
N VAL A 92 -7.06 20.02 -19.48
CA VAL A 92 -7.26 21.17 -18.58
C VAL A 92 -8.31 21.09 -17.46
N SER A 93 -7.84 20.84 -16.23
CA SER A 93 -8.35 21.48 -15.00
C SER A 93 -7.26 21.46 -13.93
N SER A 94 -6.97 22.63 -13.38
CA SER A 94 -5.86 22.90 -12.47
C SER A 94 -6.17 22.41 -11.05
N THR A 95 -5.79 21.18 -10.75
CA THR A 95 -5.29 20.78 -9.43
C THR A 95 -4.03 19.95 -9.69
N SER A 96 -2.99 20.10 -8.87
CA SER A 96 -1.69 19.47 -9.09
C SER A 96 -1.83 17.95 -9.15
N CYS A 97 -1.68 17.38 -10.33
CA CYS A 97 -1.60 15.95 -10.58
C CYS A 97 -0.40 15.37 -9.80
N GLN A 98 -0.67 14.72 -8.67
CA GLN A 98 0.35 13.98 -7.94
C GLN A 98 0.61 12.66 -8.66
N ASP A 99 1.87 12.24 -8.73
CA ASP A 99 2.22 10.94 -9.29
C ASP A 99 1.62 9.83 -8.39
N PRO A 100 0.83 8.88 -8.93
CA PRO A 100 0.16 7.81 -8.17
C PRO A 100 1.08 6.96 -7.30
N ILE A 101 2.34 6.89 -7.74
CA ILE A 101 3.41 6.11 -7.17
C ILE A 101 4.56 7.08 -6.93
N THR A 102 5.01 7.16 -5.68
CA THR A 102 6.17 7.97 -5.33
C THR A 102 7.30 7.10 -4.81
N TYR A 103 8.54 7.58 -4.88
CA TYR A 103 9.67 6.84 -4.34
C TYR A 103 9.70 6.92 -2.82
N LEU A 104 10.13 5.83 -2.18
CA LEU A 104 10.41 5.83 -0.76
C LEU A 104 11.50 6.85 -0.43
N SER A 105 11.28 7.65 0.61
CA SER A 105 12.34 8.45 1.21
C SER A 105 13.25 7.58 2.10
N SER A 106 14.37 8.14 2.56
CA SER A 106 15.23 7.48 3.57
C SER A 106 14.52 7.28 4.92
N ARG A 107 13.49 8.08 5.21
CA ARG A 107 12.64 7.88 6.39
C ARG A 107 11.76 6.65 6.20
N ASP A 108 11.10 6.56 5.05
CA ASP A 108 10.14 5.50 4.75
C ASP A 108 10.85 4.14 4.66
N ARG A 109 12.02 4.08 4.03
CA ARG A 109 12.84 2.84 4.01
C ARG A 109 13.16 2.35 5.43
N ARG A 110 13.63 3.23 6.32
CA ARG A 110 13.93 2.87 7.71
C ARG A 110 12.67 2.43 8.48
N ALA A 111 11.54 3.09 8.24
CA ALA A 111 10.27 2.72 8.85
C ALA A 111 9.79 1.34 8.36
N ALA A 112 9.90 1.07 7.05
CA ALA A 112 9.55 -0.21 6.45
C ALA A 112 10.42 -1.35 6.99
N GLU A 113 11.74 -1.16 7.05
CA GLU A 113 12.68 -2.13 7.61
C GLU A 113 12.40 -2.43 9.08
N SER A 114 12.11 -1.39 9.87
CA SER A 114 11.75 -1.53 11.28
C SER A 114 10.43 -2.31 11.44
N ALA A 115 9.40 -1.94 10.68
CA ALA A 115 8.12 -2.64 10.66
C ALA A 115 8.30 -4.11 10.26
N LEU A 116 9.07 -4.39 9.20
CA LEU A 116 9.34 -5.73 8.72
C LEU A 116 10.02 -6.59 9.79
N ARG A 117 11.03 -6.04 10.48
CA ARG A 117 11.72 -6.74 11.57
C ARG A 117 10.76 -7.10 12.70
N VAL A 118 9.88 -6.18 13.09
CA VAL A 118 8.88 -6.41 14.14
C VAL A 118 7.88 -7.48 13.71
N MET A 119 7.38 -7.41 12.48
CA MET A 119 6.41 -8.38 11.98
C MET A 119 6.99 -9.80 11.92
N LEU A 120 8.23 -9.93 11.42
CA LEU A 120 8.94 -11.21 11.35
C LEU A 120 9.23 -11.81 12.74
N SER A 121 9.54 -10.99 13.75
CA SER A 121 9.91 -11.50 15.07
C SER A 121 8.70 -11.82 15.96
N SER A 122 7.60 -11.08 15.79
CA SER A 122 6.50 -11.07 16.77
C SER A 122 5.27 -11.87 16.33
N PHE A 123 5.06 -12.10 15.03
CA PHE A 123 3.83 -12.71 14.49
C PHE A 123 4.11 -13.79 13.42
N PRO A 124 4.91 -14.82 13.73
CA PRO A 124 5.24 -15.86 12.74
C PRO A 124 4.01 -16.71 12.38
N GLY A 125 3.78 -16.89 11.07
CA GLY A 125 2.77 -17.82 10.56
C GLY A 125 1.34 -17.32 10.53
N GLU A 126 1.08 -16.08 10.96
CA GLU A 126 -0.24 -15.47 10.79
C GLU A 126 -0.45 -14.97 9.35
N MET A 127 -1.63 -15.23 8.79
CA MET A 127 -1.93 -14.90 7.38
C MET A 127 -1.81 -13.40 7.10
N GLU A 128 -2.44 -12.56 7.92
CA GLU A 128 -2.38 -11.10 7.74
C GLU A 128 -1.02 -10.51 8.10
N ALA A 129 -0.28 -11.13 9.03
CA ALA A 129 1.11 -10.77 9.25
C ALA A 129 1.96 -11.09 8.02
N THR A 130 1.73 -12.25 7.39
CA THR A 130 2.40 -12.66 6.15
C THR A 130 2.08 -11.70 5.01
N GLU A 131 0.84 -11.23 4.91
CA GLU A 131 0.45 -10.22 3.93
C GLU A 131 1.17 -8.88 4.19
N MET A 132 1.16 -8.38 5.42
CA MET A 132 1.91 -7.18 5.78
C MET A 132 3.42 -7.31 5.49
N ILE A 133 4.02 -8.45 5.81
CA ILE A 133 5.42 -8.76 5.51
C ILE A 133 5.68 -8.71 4.00
N ARG A 134 4.81 -9.36 3.22
CA ARG A 134 4.92 -9.40 1.75
C ARG A 134 4.85 -8.00 1.17
N GLU A 135 3.88 -7.19 1.57
CA GLU A 135 3.72 -5.83 1.06
C GLU A 135 4.92 -4.94 1.45
N LEU A 136 5.43 -5.03 2.68
CA LEU A 136 6.65 -4.33 3.11
C LEU A 136 7.89 -4.74 2.29
N GLN A 137 8.06 -6.04 2.00
CA GLN A 137 9.15 -6.53 1.17
C GLN A 137 9.05 -6.02 -0.26
N VAL A 138 7.85 -6.02 -0.84
CA VAL A 138 7.63 -5.50 -2.21
C VAL A 138 7.88 -3.99 -2.25
N MET A 139 7.39 -3.23 -1.27
CA MET A 139 7.61 -1.80 -1.11
C MET A 139 9.11 -1.46 -1.08
N LEU A 140 9.90 -2.20 -0.29
CA LEU A 140 11.35 -2.05 -0.22
C LEU A 140 12.05 -2.47 -1.53
N LYS A 141 11.61 -3.56 -2.16
CA LYS A 141 12.22 -4.11 -3.38
C LYS A 141 12.01 -3.20 -4.58
N LEU A 142 10.81 -2.63 -4.71
CA LEU A 142 10.47 -1.69 -5.78
C LEU A 142 10.93 -0.27 -5.46
N GLY A 143 11.09 0.06 -4.17
CA GLY A 143 11.53 1.38 -3.72
C GLY A 143 10.45 2.45 -3.81
N VAL A 144 9.17 2.07 -3.77
CA VAL A 144 8.02 2.95 -4.02
C VAL A 144 6.94 2.83 -2.94
N LYS A 145 6.10 3.86 -2.82
CA LYS A 145 4.87 3.93 -2.02
C LYS A 145 3.71 4.53 -2.83
N ALA A 146 2.47 4.37 -2.37
CA ALA A 146 1.29 4.95 -3.00
C ALA A 146 0.23 5.38 -1.97
N GLU A 147 -0.41 6.51 -2.21
CA GLU A 147 -1.45 7.10 -1.35
C GLU A 147 -2.85 6.63 -1.83
N ILE A 148 -3.79 6.38 -0.91
CA ILE A 148 -5.18 5.99 -1.25
C ILE A 148 -5.93 7.07 -2.00
N GLU A 149 -5.52 8.34 -1.86
CA GLU A 149 -6.12 9.49 -2.55
C GLU A 149 -6.11 9.30 -4.07
N TRP A 150 -5.14 8.55 -4.61
CA TRP A 150 -5.08 8.18 -6.02
C TRP A 150 -6.32 7.41 -6.50
N LEU A 151 -6.98 6.63 -5.64
CA LEU A 151 -8.13 5.83 -6.05
C LEU A 151 -9.32 6.71 -6.49
N ASP A 152 -9.44 7.91 -5.93
CA ASP A 152 -10.53 8.86 -6.24
C ASP A 152 -10.25 9.68 -7.52
N GLU A 153 -8.97 9.89 -7.86
CA GLU A 153 -8.58 10.64 -9.07
C GLU A 153 -9.02 9.95 -10.37
N SER A 154 -9.24 8.63 -10.33
CA SER A 154 -9.79 7.87 -11.46
C SER A 154 -11.31 8.04 -11.64
N GLY A 155 -12.00 8.67 -10.68
CA GLY A 155 -13.47 8.80 -10.64
C GLY A 155 -14.22 7.50 -10.33
N ASN A 156 -13.52 6.41 -10.01
CA ASN A 156 -14.08 5.06 -9.88
C ASN A 156 -13.92 4.45 -8.47
N LEU A 157 -13.62 5.25 -7.45
CA LEU A 157 -13.38 4.76 -6.08
C LEU A 157 -14.53 3.87 -5.56
N CYS A 158 -15.79 4.27 -5.75
CA CYS A 158 -16.94 3.47 -5.31
C CYS A 158 -16.98 2.09 -5.97
N GLN A 159 -16.77 2.03 -7.30
CA GLN A 159 -16.75 0.77 -8.04
C GLN A 159 -15.57 -0.11 -7.62
N TRP A 160 -14.41 0.50 -7.38
CA TRP A 160 -13.24 -0.20 -6.86
C TRP A 160 -13.51 -0.77 -5.46
N LEU A 161 -14.09 0.02 -4.56
CA LEU A 161 -14.46 -0.41 -3.21
C LEU A 161 -15.46 -1.56 -3.26
N ASP A 162 -16.51 -1.48 -4.09
CA ASP A 162 -17.50 -2.55 -4.21
C ASP A 162 -16.85 -3.88 -4.65
N GLN A 163 -15.91 -3.83 -5.59
CA GLN A 163 -15.18 -5.02 -6.05
C GLN A 163 -14.27 -5.60 -4.97
N GLU A 164 -13.46 -4.75 -4.33
CA GLU A 164 -12.50 -5.20 -3.32
C GLU A 164 -13.19 -5.66 -2.04
N ILE A 165 -14.29 -5.00 -1.63
CA ILE A 165 -15.11 -5.44 -0.50
C ILE A 165 -15.78 -6.77 -0.83
N SER A 166 -16.35 -6.92 -2.03
CA SER A 166 -16.95 -8.19 -2.45
C SER A 166 -15.93 -9.32 -2.46
N PHE A 167 -14.73 -9.07 -2.98
CA PHE A 167 -13.63 -10.04 -2.98
C PHE A 167 -13.12 -10.34 -1.56
N ALA A 168 -13.09 -9.34 -0.68
CA ALA A 168 -12.70 -9.56 0.70
C ALA A 168 -13.74 -10.40 1.46
N LEU A 169 -15.03 -10.25 1.18
CA LEU A 169 -16.11 -10.88 1.94
C LEU A 169 -16.64 -12.19 1.34
N SER A 170 -16.21 -12.57 0.13
CA SER A 170 -16.49 -13.87 -0.51
C SER A 170 -15.68 -15.01 0.11
#